data_AF-A0AAV8WQJ2-F1
#
_entry.id   AF-A0AAV8WQJ2-F1
#
_cell.length_a   1.000
_cell.length_b   1.000
_cell.length_c   1.000
_cell.angle_alpha   90.00
_cell.angle_beta   90.00
_cell.angle_gamma   90.00
#
_symmetry.space_group_name_H-M   'P 1'
#
loop_
_entity.id
_entity.type
_entity.pdbx_description
1 polymer ?
#
loop_
_entity_poly.entity_id
_entity_poly.type
_entity_poly.pdbx_seq_one_letter_code
_entity_poly.pdbx_strand_id
1 'polypeptide(L)'
;MYQRIFNYRLSRARCIVENTFGILANRFRILLNVIPLKSNKAKVVTQVCVALHNFLRKESNLQYPEENIDKRFRFIYGLSRQTGNRPKNEVIQIREEFKEYANGCGSVPWQDNMI
;
A
#
# COMPACT_ATOMS: atom_id res chain seq x y z
N MET A 1 22.74 -6.84 4.18
CA MET A 1 21.60 -7.12 5.08
C MET A 1 20.66 -5.92 5.20
N TYR A 2 21.17 -4.75 5.63
CA TYR A 2 20.42 -3.50 5.82
C TYR A 2 19.49 -3.08 4.67
N GLN A 3 19.97 -3.13 3.41
CA GLN A 3 19.16 -2.79 2.23
C GLN A 3 18.01 -3.79 1.98
N ARG A 4 18.23 -5.07 2.29
CA ARG A 4 17.24 -6.14 2.07
C ARG A 4 16.07 -6.01 3.05
N ILE A 5 16.35 -5.71 4.32
CA ILE A 5 15.31 -5.48 5.35
C ILE A 5 14.38 -4.36 4.92
N PHE A 6 14.95 -3.21 4.54
CA PHE A 6 14.17 -2.07 4.09
C PHE A 6 13.33 -2.38 2.85
N ASN A 7 13.92 -3.04 1.84
CA ASN A 7 13.18 -3.43 0.64
C ASN A 7 11.99 -4.34 0.97
N TYR A 8 12.21 -5.33 1.85
CA TYR A 8 11.16 -6.23 2.30
C TYR A 8 10.02 -5.47 3.01
N ARG A 9 10.37 -4.56 3.93
CA ARG A 9 9.37 -3.73 4.64
C ARG A 9 8.61 -2.80 3.72
N LEU A 10 9.29 -2.18 2.77
CA LEU A 10 8.66 -1.31 1.76
C LEU A 10 7.69 -2.10 0.89
N SER A 11 8.09 -3.29 0.41
CA SER A 11 7.21 -4.19 -0.35
C SER A 11 6.00 -4.62 0.46
N ARG A 12 6.16 -4.98 1.74
CA ARG A 12 5.04 -5.32 2.62
C ARG A 12 4.07 -4.16 2.81
N ALA A 13 4.57 -2.95 3.08
CA ALA A 13 3.74 -1.77 3.22
C ALA A 13 2.93 -1.50 1.94
N ARG A 14 3.56 -1.64 0.78
CA ARG A 14 2.90 -1.50 -0.52
C ARG A 14 1.80 -2.54 -0.73
N CYS A 15 2.05 -3.81 -0.43
CA CYS A 15 1.03 -4.86 -0.50
C CYS A 15 -0.21 -4.53 0.34
N ILE A 16 -0.03 -4.05 1.58
CA ILE A 16 -1.16 -3.67 2.45
C ILE A 16 -1.98 -2.54 1.82
N VAL A 17 -1.31 -1.50 1.31
CA VAL A 17 -1.97 -0.37 0.66
C VAL A 17 -2.74 -0.82 -0.57
N GLU A 18 -2.11 -1.58 -1.46
CA GLU A 18 -2.74 -2.07 -2.70
C GLU A 18 -3.94 -2.98 -2.42
N ASN A 19 -3.82 -3.92 -1.49
CA ASN A 19 -4.92 -4.79 -1.10
C ASN A 19 -6.10 -3.99 -0.54
N THR A 20 -5.83 -3.00 0.33
CA THR A 20 -6.86 -2.15 0.92
C THR A 20 -7.61 -1.35 -0.15
N PHE A 21 -6.87 -0.71 -1.07
CA PHE A 21 -7.48 0.03 -2.18
C PHE A 21 -8.20 -0.89 -3.17
N GLY A 22 -7.72 -2.12 -3.39
CA GLY A 22 -8.40 -3.12 -4.21
C GLY A 22 -9.79 -3.47 -3.66
N ILE A 23 -9.89 -3.71 -2.35
CA ILE A 23 -11.19 -3.95 -1.68
C ILE A 23 -12.10 -2.72 -1.81
N LEU A 24 -11.59 -1.54 -1.53
CA LEU A 24 -12.37 -0.30 -1.62
C LEU A 24 -12.82 -0.01 -3.06
N ALA A 25 -11.98 -0.23 -4.06
CA ALA A 25 -12.31 0.04 -5.46
C ALA A 25 -13.31 -0.98 -6.03
N ASN A 26 -13.22 -2.25 -5.62
CA ASN A 26 -14.22 -3.26 -5.96
C ASN A 26 -15.62 -2.88 -5.43
N ARG A 27 -15.68 -2.24 -4.26
CA ARG A 27 -16.94 -1.78 -3.64
C ARG A 27 -17.42 -0.44 -4.18
N PHE A 28 -16.51 0.51 -4.37
CA PHE A 28 -16.80 1.89 -4.76
C PHE A 28 -16.14 2.21 -6.09
N ARG A 29 -16.92 2.14 -7.17
CA ARG A 29 -16.45 2.36 -8.56
C ARG A 29 -15.77 3.71 -8.79
N ILE A 30 -16.03 4.72 -7.94
CA ILE A 30 -15.35 6.02 -8.00
C ILE A 30 -13.82 5.90 -7.85
N LEU A 31 -13.33 4.86 -7.17
CA LEU A 31 -11.90 4.62 -6.97
C LEU A 31 -11.26 3.79 -8.11
N LEU A 32 -12.04 3.25 -9.04
CA LEU A 32 -11.53 2.51 -10.22
C LEU A 32 -11.10 3.44 -11.34
N ASN A 33 -11.59 4.68 -11.35
CA ASN A 33 -11.33 5.66 -12.41
C ASN A 33 -10.52 6.84 -11.87
N VAL A 34 -9.91 7.59 -12.79
CA VAL A 34 -9.31 8.89 -12.46
C VAL A 34 -10.39 9.77 -11.82
N ILE A 35 -10.11 10.26 -10.62
CA ILE A 35 -11.01 11.16 -9.91
C ILE A 35 -10.75 12.58 -10.42
N PRO A 36 -11.68 13.23 -11.15
CA PRO A 36 -11.48 14.56 -11.72
C PRO A 36 -11.69 15.66 -10.65
N LEU A 37 -11.04 15.50 -9.50
CA LEU A 37 -11.12 16.41 -8.36
C LEU A 37 -9.71 16.82 -7.91
N LYS A 38 -9.60 17.99 -7.29
CA LYS A 38 -8.35 18.40 -6.61
C LYS A 38 -7.98 17.38 -5.52
N SER A 39 -6.68 17.22 -5.26
CA SER A 39 -6.13 16.27 -4.27
C SER A 39 -6.85 16.31 -2.91
N ASN A 40 -7.16 17.51 -2.41
CA ASN A 40 -7.88 17.69 -1.15
C ASN A 40 -9.27 17.05 -1.16
N LYS A 41 -10.02 17.19 -2.27
CA LYS A 41 -11.35 16.59 -2.42
C LYS A 41 -11.24 15.08 -2.64
N ALA A 42 -10.27 14.62 -3.43
CA ALA A 42 -10.01 13.20 -3.62
C ALA A 42 -9.71 12.50 -2.28
N LYS A 43 -8.92 13.13 -1.39
CA LYS A 43 -8.67 12.64 -0.03
C LYS A 43 -9.96 12.48 0.78
N VAL A 44 -10.84 13.48 0.76
CA VAL A 44 -12.14 13.41 1.45
C VAL A 44 -13.00 12.28 0.89
N VAL A 45 -13.06 12.12 -0.44
CA VAL A 45 -13.80 11.02 -1.08
C VAL A 45 -13.27 9.66 -0.61
N THR A 46 -11.94 9.46 -0.57
CA THR A 46 -11.34 8.23 -0.07
C THR A 46 -11.71 7.98 1.41
N GLN A 47 -11.66 9.00 2.26
CA GLN A 47 -12.05 8.88 3.66
C GLN A 47 -13.53 8.51 3.83
N VAL A 48 -14.42 9.08 3.02
CA VAL A 48 -15.84 8.73 3.00
C VAL A 48 -16.04 7.27 2.58
N CYS A 49 -15.31 6.79 1.57
CA CYS A 49 -15.36 5.39 1.16
C CYS A 49 -14.96 4.45 2.31
N VAL A 50 -13.91 4.78 3.06
CA VAL A 50 -13.48 4.02 4.25
C VAL A 50 -14.54 4.04 5.34
N ALA A 51 -15.08 5.22 5.68
CA ALA A 51 -16.11 5.37 6.71
C ALA A 51 -17.37 4.57 6.36
N LEU A 52 -17.82 4.66 5.10
CA LEU A 52 -18.98 3.93 4.62
C LEU A 52 -18.74 2.43 4.57
N HIS A 53 -17.55 1.98 4.16
CA HIS A 53 -17.17 0.57 4.22
C HIS A 53 -17.29 0.02 5.64
N ASN A 54 -16.74 0.73 6.62
CA ASN A 54 -16.77 0.32 8.03
C ASN A 54 -18.18 0.33 8.60
N PHE A 55 -18.97 1.37 8.31
CA PHE A 55 -20.37 1.45 8.71
C PHE A 55 -21.18 0.27 8.17
N LEU A 56 -21.08 0.00 6.85
CA LEU A 56 -21.79 -1.11 6.23
C LEU A 56 -21.33 -2.47 6.78
N ARG A 57 -20.05 -2.65 7.10
CA ARG A 57 -19.57 -3.88 7.76
C ARG A 57 -20.19 -4.08 9.14
N LYS A 58 -20.41 -3.00 9.89
CA LYS A 58 -21.01 -3.05 11.23
C LYS A 58 -22.51 -3.37 11.16
N GLU A 59 -23.25 -2.70 10.29
CA GLU A 59 -24.72 -2.79 10.25
C GLU A 59 -25.23 -4.09 9.64
N SER A 60 -24.50 -4.63 8.67
CA SER A 60 -25.09 -5.65 7.80
C SER A 60 -25.01 -7.08 8.35
N ASN A 61 -24.30 -7.33 9.46
CA ASN A 61 -23.86 -8.68 9.87
C ASN A 61 -23.35 -9.53 8.67
N LEU A 62 -22.98 -8.89 7.55
CA LEU A 62 -22.51 -9.56 6.37
C LEU A 62 -21.14 -10.10 6.75
N GLN A 63 -21.11 -11.37 7.13
CA GLN A 63 -20.00 -12.24 6.83
C GLN A 63 -19.87 -12.23 5.32
N TYR A 64 -19.24 -11.18 4.79
CA TYR A 64 -18.53 -11.33 3.54
C TYR A 64 -17.62 -12.54 3.76
N PRO A 65 -17.67 -13.56 2.88
CA PRO A 65 -16.78 -14.70 3.00
C PRO A 65 -15.38 -14.14 3.20
N GLU A 66 -14.69 -14.63 4.25
CA GLU A 66 -13.39 -14.14 4.71
C GLU A 66 -12.68 -13.48 3.56
N GLU A 67 -12.43 -12.17 3.71
CA GLU A 67 -11.84 -11.31 2.69
C GLU A 67 -10.97 -12.19 1.81
N ASN A 68 -11.37 -12.39 0.54
CA ASN A 68 -10.44 -12.83 -0.47
C ASN A 68 -9.42 -11.68 -0.60
N ILE A 69 -8.64 -11.42 0.46
CA ILE A 69 -7.25 -11.04 0.39
C ILE A 69 -6.73 -12.12 -0.51
N ASP A 70 -6.76 -11.84 -1.81
CA ASP A 70 -6.18 -12.74 -2.77
C ASP A 70 -4.73 -12.86 -2.31
N LYS A 71 -4.40 -13.97 -1.65
CA LYS A 71 -3.03 -14.30 -1.26
C LYS A 71 -2.18 -14.44 -2.52
N ARG A 72 -2.81 -14.43 -3.71
CA ARG A 72 -2.23 -14.34 -5.05
C ARG A 72 -2.22 -12.94 -5.65
N PHE A 73 -2.46 -11.86 -4.89
CA PHE A 73 -1.82 -10.55 -5.18
C PHE A 73 -0.29 -10.67 -4.98
N ARG A 74 0.34 -11.70 -5.57
CA ARG A 74 1.60 -11.50 -6.28
C ARG A 74 1.34 -10.34 -7.22
N PHE A 75 2.31 -9.46 -7.35
CA PHE A 75 2.42 -8.57 -8.49
C PHE A 75 2.37 -9.41 -9.78
N ILE A 76 1.17 -9.73 -10.29
CA ILE A 76 0.94 -10.41 -11.57
C ILE A 76 1.18 -9.41 -12.70
N TYR A 77 1.04 -8.12 -12.42
CA TYR A 77 1.72 -7.09 -13.20
C TYR A 77 3.21 -7.28 -12.97
N GLY A 78 3.81 -8.15 -13.79
CA GLY A 78 5.23 -8.15 -14.04
C GLY A 78 5.59 -6.71 -14.33
N LEU A 79 6.19 -6.05 -13.33
CA LEU A 79 6.87 -4.79 -13.52
C LEU A 79 7.95 -5.13 -14.53
N SER A 80 7.64 -4.94 -15.81
CA SER A 80 8.63 -4.91 -16.88
C SER A 80 9.77 -4.09 -16.32
N ARG A 81 10.99 -4.66 -16.29
CA ARG A 81 12.18 -3.95 -15.80
C ARG A 81 12.18 -2.59 -16.49
N GLN A 82 11.76 -1.55 -15.78
CA GLN A 82 11.82 -0.20 -16.31
C GLN A 82 13.32 0.06 -16.45
N THR A 83 13.76 0.22 -17.70
CA THR A 83 15.16 0.53 -18.01
C THR A 83 15.60 1.68 -17.12
N GLY A 84 16.73 1.48 -16.45
CA GLY A 84 17.13 2.29 -15.29
C GLY A 84 17.51 3.70 -15.68
N ASN A 85 16.57 4.65 -15.56
CA ASN A 85 16.95 6.04 -15.37
C ASN A 85 17.64 6.16 -14.01
N ARG A 86 18.84 6.74 -13.99
CA ARG A 86 19.52 7.07 -12.73
C ARG A 86 18.61 8.01 -11.93
N PRO A 87 18.17 7.64 -10.72
CA PRO A 87 17.35 8.51 -9.91
C PRO A 87 18.15 9.77 -9.54
N LYS A 88 17.45 10.91 -9.41
CA LYS A 88 18.06 12.15 -8.91
C LYS A 88 18.67 11.91 -7.54
N ASN A 89 19.79 12.56 -7.23
CA ASN A 89 20.47 12.42 -5.94
C ASN A 89 19.53 12.72 -4.75
N GLU A 90 18.62 13.69 -4.89
CA GLU A 90 17.58 14.00 -3.88
C GLU A 90 16.69 12.79 -3.56
N VAL A 91 16.27 12.04 -4.59
CA VAL A 91 15.42 10.84 -4.41
C VAL A 91 16.19 9.72 -3.72
N ILE A 92 17.49 9.62 -4.01
CA ILE A 92 18.39 8.69 -3.32
C ILE A 92 18.47 9.08 -1.84
N GLN A 93 18.68 10.36 -1.52
CA GLN A 93 18.75 10.84 -0.14
C GLN A 93 17.47 10.56 0.65
N ILE A 94 16.30 10.87 0.09
CA ILE A 94 15.01 10.55 0.72
C ILE A 94 14.90 9.05 1.00
N ARG A 95 15.31 8.21 0.04
CA ARG A 95 15.29 6.76 0.20
C ARG A 95 16.24 6.31 1.31
N GLU A 96 17.42 6.92 1.42
CA GLU A 96 18.37 6.64 2.50
C GLU A 96 17.81 7.04 3.86
N GLU A 97 17.19 8.21 3.97
CA GLU A 97 16.53 8.69 5.20
C GLU A 97 15.44 7.71 5.69
N PHE A 98 14.55 7.27 4.78
CA PHE A 98 13.55 6.26 5.12
C PHE A 98 14.15 4.91 5.52
N LYS A 99 15.27 4.53 4.90
CA LYS A 99 15.99 3.29 5.22
C LYS A 99 16.61 3.37 6.61
N GLU A 100 17.23 4.50 6.95
CA GLU A 100 17.79 4.77 8.28
C GLU A 100 16.72 4.76 9.36
N TYR A 101 15.62 5.47 9.14
CA TYR A 101 14.48 5.45 10.06
C TYR A 101 13.95 4.04 10.27
N ALA A 102 13.64 3.33 9.17
CA ALA A 102 13.02 2.00 9.25
C ALA A 102 13.93 1.02 9.98
N ASN A 103 15.21 0.93 9.61
CA ASN A 103 16.10 -0.04 10.24
C ASN A 103 16.66 0.41 11.59
N GLY A 104 16.59 1.70 11.92
CA GLY A 104 17.03 2.29 13.19
C GLY A 104 15.92 2.35 14.23
N CYS A 105 15.45 3.56 14.53
CA CYS A 105 14.42 3.78 15.56
C CYS A 105 13.06 3.17 15.21
N GLY A 106 12.75 2.99 13.93
CA GLY A 106 11.56 2.31 13.43
C GLY A 106 11.74 0.80 13.25
N SER A 107 12.78 0.21 13.85
CA SER A 107 13.05 -1.23 13.77
C SER A 107 11.93 -2.04 14.43
N VAL A 108 11.68 -3.23 13.90
CA VAL A 108 10.64 -4.13 14.41
C VAL A 108 11.22 -5.51 14.72
N PRO A 109 10.78 -6.20 15.78
CA PRO A 109 11.45 -7.43 16.26
C PRO A 109 11.54 -8.57 15.24
N TRP A 110 10.62 -8.61 14.28
CA TRP A 110 10.57 -9.66 13.26
C TRP A 110 11.41 -9.37 12.01
N GLN A 111 12.00 -8.18 11.87
CA GLN A 111 12.58 -7.74 10.59
C GLN A 111 13.84 -8.51 10.18
N ASP A 112 14.63 -8.98 11.15
CA ASP A 112 15.87 -9.71 10.91
C ASP A 112 15.63 -11.19 10.55
N ASN A 113 14.45 -11.72 10.88
CA ASN A 113 14.04 -13.09 10.59
C ASN A 113 13.48 -13.27 9.16
N MET A 114 13.45 -12.20 8.36
CA MET A 114 12.79 -12.15 7.05
C MET A 114 13.76 -12.27 5.87
N ILE A 115 15.06 -12.44 6.12
CA ILE A 115 16.13 -12.55 5.11
C ILE A 115 16.71 -13.95 5.12
#